data_AF-A0A2E2U7Z4-F1
#
_entry.id   AF-A0A2E2U7Z4-F1
#
_cell.length_a   1.000
_cell.length_b   1.000
_cell.length_c   1.000
_cell.angle_alpha   90.00
_cell.angle_beta   90.00
_cell.angle_gamma   90.00
#
_symmetry.space_group_name_H-M   'P 1'
#
loop_
_entity.id
_entity.type
_entity.pdbx_description
1 polymer ?
#
loop_
_entity_poly.entity_id
_entity_poly.type
_entity_poly.pdbx_seq_one_letter_code
_entity_poly.pdbx_strand_id
1 'polypeptide(L)'
;MFKTLLVTLTLLSINFTVFAQKIIYSIEDLRVLRGQESYQEFFEHAHDIKPSLRNDEWQKMTEQMGLNWLENLLQKPKLTEEDYNLVKKISSWPIFKNDEFFREKRDAYFIRQLSQCESSETHNCLEKAKRLYLDYEHAIKFKADFVKTLYPEIINLKLAWEFTKPIAMSKYGEFYCHHSPLNDIIISRLLTVQDTKVHPDCLKSLKPAIIEGYLSSDPSHSKGLYKLIVKFGFQEKELDQYEKTVQFLQGHLKDLNHLKNLSLQIEQRNNLVKQLKKSPYLPDDIFKKTRDSKAQSYVRIVERYFPEYLKLYSETCLDYLSGNKTFPRGNPTPNCHDLFSLNEKLNLLPLNSRQRYKKYTKFMQ
;
A
#
# COMPACT_ATOMS: atom_id res chain seq x y z
N MET A 1 93.06 30.27 -10.97
CA MET A 1 92.88 30.57 -9.53
C MET A 1 92.30 31.97 -9.41
N PHE A 2 91.00 32.10 -9.14
CA PHE A 2 90.37 33.04 -8.21
C PHE A 2 88.85 32.86 -8.32
N LYS A 3 88.23 32.59 -7.17
CA LYS A 3 86.82 32.24 -6.97
C LYS A 3 85.96 33.50 -7.07
N THR A 4 84.91 33.48 -7.89
CA THR A 4 83.83 34.47 -7.86
C THR A 4 82.76 33.96 -6.88
N LEU A 5 82.56 34.71 -5.78
CA LEU A 5 81.61 34.42 -4.72
C LEU A 5 80.19 34.85 -5.16
N LEU A 6 79.27 33.88 -5.24
CA LEU A 6 77.85 34.09 -5.50
C LEU A 6 77.17 34.48 -4.17
N VAL A 7 76.58 35.67 -4.06
CA VAL A 7 75.73 36.05 -2.92
C VAL A 7 74.27 35.88 -3.34
N THR A 8 73.63 34.81 -2.88
CA THR A 8 72.19 34.57 -3.04
C THR A 8 71.43 35.24 -1.89
N LEU A 9 70.70 36.30 -2.23
CA LEU A 9 69.77 36.99 -1.34
C LEU A 9 68.48 36.14 -1.21
N THR A 10 68.28 35.51 -0.05
CA THR A 10 67.07 34.77 0.28
C THR A 10 66.01 35.73 0.83
N LEU A 11 65.00 36.04 0.01
CA LEU A 11 63.80 36.76 0.45
C LEU A 11 62.92 35.82 1.27
N LEU A 12 62.83 36.10 2.57
CA LEU A 12 61.92 35.47 3.52
C LEU A 12 60.48 35.95 3.22
N SER A 13 59.67 35.13 2.58
CA SER A 13 58.23 35.37 2.43
C SER A 13 57.52 35.05 3.75
N ILE A 14 57.20 36.09 4.50
CA ILE A 14 56.32 36.02 5.68
C ILE A 14 54.88 35.85 5.16
N ASN A 15 54.36 34.63 5.23
CA ASN A 15 52.93 34.36 5.04
C ASN A 15 52.16 34.99 6.21
N PHE A 16 51.62 36.19 6.01
CA PHE A 16 50.58 36.72 6.89
C PHE A 16 49.29 35.92 6.68
N THR A 17 49.00 35.00 7.59
CA THR A 17 47.66 34.46 7.75
C THR A 17 46.77 35.59 8.25
N VAL A 18 46.04 36.23 7.35
CA VAL A 18 44.95 37.15 7.68
C VAL A 18 43.87 36.31 8.35
N PHE A 19 43.72 36.45 9.67
CA PHE A 19 42.53 35.98 10.37
C PHE A 19 41.36 36.84 9.88
N ALA A 20 40.55 36.30 8.96
CA ALA A 20 39.31 36.93 8.55
C ALA A 20 38.42 37.12 9.80
N GLN A 21 38.14 38.37 10.16
CA GLN A 21 37.15 38.68 11.19
C GLN A 21 35.82 38.05 10.76
N LYS A 22 35.23 37.24 11.64
CA LYS A 22 33.90 36.68 11.43
C LYS A 22 32.92 37.86 11.28
N ILE A 23 32.36 38.03 10.09
CA ILE A 23 31.33 39.04 9.83
C ILE A 23 30.11 38.64 10.68
N ILE A 24 29.67 39.56 11.55
CA ILE A 24 28.48 39.38 12.40
C ILE A 24 27.36 40.20 11.78
N TYR A 25 26.29 39.54 11.34
CA TYR A 25 25.18 40.22 10.67
C TYR A 25 24.29 40.93 11.68
N SER A 26 23.78 42.10 11.29
CA SER A 26 22.77 42.87 12.00
C SER A 26 21.37 42.51 11.53
N ILE A 27 20.34 43.04 12.22
CA ILE A 27 18.95 42.84 11.79
C ILE A 27 18.67 43.47 10.42
N GLU A 28 19.37 44.57 10.07
CA GLU A 28 19.23 45.23 8.78
C GLU A 28 19.79 44.36 7.66
N ASP A 29 20.94 43.72 7.89
CA ASP A 29 21.53 42.80 6.92
C ASP A 29 20.57 41.62 6.64
N LEU A 30 19.93 41.07 7.68
CA LEU A 30 18.90 40.04 7.52
C LEU A 30 17.67 40.54 6.74
N ARG A 31 17.27 41.81 6.88
CA ARG A 31 16.18 42.40 6.07
C ARG A 31 16.54 42.44 4.59
N VAL A 32 17.78 42.83 4.28
CA VAL A 32 18.30 42.86 2.90
C VAL A 32 18.30 41.45 2.32
N LEU A 33 18.87 40.47 3.02
CA LEU A 33 18.88 39.07 2.57
C LEU A 33 17.48 38.50 2.37
N ARG A 34 16.53 38.82 3.26
CA ARG A 34 15.13 38.44 3.07
C ARG A 34 14.55 39.04 1.78
N GLY A 35 14.78 40.33 1.54
CA GLY A 35 14.31 41.01 0.33
C GLY A 35 14.91 40.47 -0.96
N GLN A 36 16.12 39.91 -0.89
CA GLN A 36 16.81 39.27 -2.01
C GLN A 36 16.48 37.78 -2.16
N GLU A 37 15.70 37.21 -1.23
CA GLU A 37 15.46 35.76 -1.15
C GLU A 37 16.78 34.96 -1.06
N SER A 38 17.80 35.51 -0.38
CA SER A 38 19.10 34.86 -0.18
C SER A 38 19.04 33.89 0.99
N TYR A 39 18.30 32.79 0.82
CA TYR A 39 17.94 31.88 1.92
C TYR A 39 19.12 31.19 2.60
N GLN A 40 20.11 30.69 1.85
CA GLN A 40 21.28 30.00 2.44
C GLN A 40 22.04 30.94 3.38
N GLU A 41 22.45 32.09 2.86
CA GLU A 41 23.16 33.13 3.62
C GLU A 41 22.32 33.62 4.80
N PHE A 42 21.01 33.83 4.60
CA PHE A 42 20.10 34.22 5.66
C PHE A 42 20.16 33.22 6.82
N PHE A 43 20.05 31.92 6.57
CA PHE A 43 20.06 30.90 7.63
C PHE A 43 21.43 30.58 8.21
N GLU A 44 22.51 30.91 7.52
CA GLU A 44 23.86 30.89 8.07
C GLU A 44 24.03 31.96 9.15
N HIS A 45 23.47 33.14 8.92
CA HIS A 45 23.67 34.32 9.75
C HIS A 45 22.49 34.70 10.66
N ALA A 46 21.31 34.07 10.52
CA ALA A 46 20.13 34.41 11.31
C ALA A 46 20.36 34.31 12.83
N HIS A 47 21.25 33.41 13.27
CA HIS A 47 21.60 33.25 14.69
C HIS A 47 22.77 34.11 15.17
N ASP A 48 23.42 34.89 14.30
CA ASP A 48 24.40 35.90 14.71
C ASP A 48 23.74 37.01 15.56
N ILE A 49 22.43 37.22 15.37
CA ILE A 49 21.62 38.03 16.27
C ILE A 49 21.55 37.36 17.65
N LYS A 50 22.02 38.09 18.66
CA LYS A 50 22.01 37.64 20.06
C LYS A 50 20.58 37.26 20.48
N PRO A 51 20.37 36.19 21.28
CA PRO A 51 19.04 35.77 21.70
C PRO A 51 18.17 36.89 22.31
N SER A 52 18.77 37.81 23.07
CA SER A 52 18.08 38.96 23.68
C SER A 52 17.62 40.04 22.68
N LEU A 53 18.11 39.98 21.44
CA LEU A 53 17.77 40.92 20.35
C LEU A 53 16.86 40.28 19.29
N ARG A 54 16.49 39.01 19.45
CA ARG A 54 15.55 38.31 18.57
C ARG A 54 14.12 38.70 18.95
N ASN A 55 13.70 39.85 18.44
CA ASN A 55 12.35 40.39 18.61
C ASN A 55 11.37 39.78 17.60
N ASP A 56 10.10 40.19 17.68
CA ASP A 56 9.02 39.74 16.78
C ASP A 56 9.36 39.90 15.30
N GLU A 57 10.15 40.90 14.96
CA GLU A 57 10.57 41.13 13.58
C GLU A 57 11.53 40.04 13.10
N TRP A 58 12.59 39.74 13.87
CA TRP A 58 13.49 38.64 13.57
C TRP A 58 12.72 37.32 13.42
N GLN A 59 11.75 37.09 14.31
CA GLN A 59 10.91 35.90 14.29
C GLN A 59 10.12 35.80 12.97
N LYS A 60 9.35 36.85 12.62
CA LYS A 60 8.56 36.88 11.39
C LYS A 60 9.40 36.72 10.13
N MET A 61 10.56 37.38 10.07
CA MET A 61 11.49 37.23 8.94
C MET A 61 11.98 35.79 8.81
N THR A 62 12.36 35.19 9.94
CA THR A 62 12.89 33.82 9.97
C THR A 62 11.83 32.81 9.55
N GLU A 63 10.61 32.91 10.09
CA GLU A 63 9.47 32.08 9.70
C GLU A 63 9.18 32.19 8.20
N GLN A 64 9.05 33.43 7.69
CA GLN A 64 8.77 33.69 6.29
C GLN A 64 9.86 33.12 5.37
N MET A 65 11.14 33.34 5.70
CA MET A 65 12.25 32.78 4.93
C MET A 65 12.23 31.25 4.93
N GLY A 66 11.81 30.61 6.02
CA GLY A 66 11.74 29.15 6.12
C GLY A 66 10.65 28.57 5.24
N LEU A 67 9.46 29.19 5.27
CA LEU A 67 8.34 28.79 4.44
C LEU A 67 8.64 29.00 2.95
N ASN A 68 9.10 30.20 2.58
CA ASN A 68 9.43 30.54 1.20
C ASN A 68 10.56 29.67 0.64
N TRP A 69 11.58 29.36 1.44
CA TRP A 69 12.64 28.43 1.04
C TRP A 69 12.08 27.05 0.71
N LEU A 70 11.27 26.47 1.60
CA LEU A 70 10.67 25.16 1.37
C LEU A 70 9.74 25.17 0.14
N GLU A 71 8.97 26.23 -0.07
CA GLU A 71 8.17 26.41 -1.30
C GLU A 71 9.04 26.43 -2.55
N ASN A 72 10.13 27.19 -2.54
CA ASN A 72 11.08 27.25 -3.64
C ASN A 72 11.68 25.85 -3.92
N LEU A 73 12.12 25.15 -2.87
CA LEU A 73 12.66 23.78 -2.98
C LEU A 73 11.64 22.80 -3.55
N LEU A 74 10.37 22.90 -3.19
CA LEU A 74 9.30 22.05 -3.73
C LEU A 74 9.05 22.28 -5.23
N GLN A 75 9.44 23.44 -5.77
CA GLN A 75 9.35 23.74 -7.21
C GLN A 75 10.64 23.47 -7.98
N LYS A 76 11.82 23.46 -7.33
CA LYS A 76 13.11 23.16 -7.99
C LYS A 76 13.08 21.79 -8.66
N PRO A 77 13.62 21.57 -9.87
CA PRO A 77 13.58 20.28 -10.55
C PRO A 77 14.44 19.21 -9.87
N LYS A 78 15.62 19.60 -9.36
CA LYS A 78 16.57 18.73 -8.66
C LYS A 78 16.89 19.34 -7.31
N LEU A 79 17.00 18.48 -6.30
CA LEU A 79 17.35 18.87 -4.95
C LEU A 79 18.83 18.52 -4.69
N THR A 80 19.53 19.39 -3.97
CA THR A 80 20.96 19.20 -3.63
C THR A 80 21.15 18.71 -2.21
N GLU A 81 22.34 18.19 -1.91
CA GLU A 81 22.71 17.78 -0.55
C GLU A 81 22.84 19.00 0.39
N GLU A 82 23.22 20.17 -0.14
CA GLU A 82 23.22 21.44 0.60
C GLU A 82 21.80 21.84 1.02
N ASP A 83 20.83 21.76 0.11
CA ASP A 83 19.41 22.02 0.42
C ASP A 83 18.94 21.09 1.56
N TYR A 84 19.31 19.80 1.47
CA TYR A 84 18.94 18.80 2.47
C TYR A 84 19.53 19.10 3.85
N ASN A 85 20.82 19.40 3.91
CA ASN A 85 21.51 19.71 5.15
C ASN A 85 20.97 20.99 5.79
N LEU A 86 20.65 22.01 4.97
CA LEU A 86 20.07 23.24 5.48
C LEU A 86 18.67 23.00 6.04
N VAL A 87 17.79 22.29 5.33
CA VAL A 87 16.44 21.97 5.82
C VAL A 87 16.51 21.19 7.13
N LYS A 88 17.41 20.21 7.25
CA LYS A 88 17.63 19.50 8.52
C LYS A 88 18.06 20.44 9.65
N LYS A 89 19.06 21.30 9.38
CA LYS A 89 19.59 22.25 10.36
C LYS A 89 18.48 23.14 10.90
N ILE A 90 17.71 23.80 10.02
CA ILE A 90 16.67 24.75 10.45
C ILE A 90 15.48 24.03 11.08
N SER A 91 15.16 22.79 10.68
CA SER A 91 14.05 22.02 11.27
C SER A 91 14.24 21.72 12.76
N SER A 92 15.47 21.82 13.27
CA SER A 92 15.77 21.67 14.69
C SER A 92 15.58 22.96 15.51
N TRP A 93 15.37 24.11 14.86
CA TRP A 93 15.24 25.39 15.55
C TRP A 93 13.88 25.50 16.26
N PRO A 94 13.82 26.07 17.47
CA PRO A 94 12.57 26.17 18.24
C PRO A 94 11.41 26.85 17.49
N ILE A 95 11.73 27.88 16.69
CA ILE A 95 10.75 28.63 15.89
C ILE A 95 10.03 27.75 14.87
N PHE A 96 10.75 26.83 14.22
CA PHE A 96 10.22 25.94 13.20
C PHE A 96 9.67 24.63 13.76
N LYS A 97 10.19 24.18 14.91
CA LYS A 97 9.77 22.93 15.54
C LYS A 97 8.28 22.91 15.89
N ASN A 98 7.72 24.07 16.25
CA ASN A 98 6.34 24.22 16.67
C ASN A 98 5.43 24.85 15.59
N ASP A 99 5.99 25.24 14.44
CA ASP A 99 5.23 25.84 13.34
C ASP A 99 4.61 24.74 12.47
N GLU A 100 3.28 24.67 12.45
CA GLU A 100 2.54 23.63 11.72
C GLU A 100 2.72 23.73 10.19
N PHE A 101 2.73 24.94 9.64
CA PHE A 101 2.88 25.16 8.19
C PHE A 101 4.28 24.80 7.71
N PHE A 102 5.30 25.14 8.50
CA PHE A 102 6.68 24.76 8.23
C PHE A 102 6.83 23.25 8.29
N ARG A 103 6.29 22.60 9.33
CA ARG A 103 6.33 21.14 9.45
C ARG A 103 5.67 20.46 8.25
N GLU A 104 4.51 20.93 7.80
CA GLU A 104 3.83 20.37 6.63
C GLU A 104 4.69 20.48 5.36
N LYS A 105 5.26 21.65 5.09
CA LYS A 105 6.11 21.86 3.90
C LYS A 105 7.42 21.07 3.99
N ARG A 106 8.02 21.00 5.18
CA ARG A 106 9.23 20.20 5.44
C ARG A 106 8.96 18.72 5.20
N ASP A 107 7.83 18.22 5.69
CA ASP A 107 7.41 16.83 5.50
C ASP A 107 7.21 16.53 4.00
N ALA A 108 6.57 17.43 3.25
CA ALA A 108 6.45 17.31 1.80
C ALA A 108 7.81 17.29 1.09
N TYR A 109 8.75 18.16 1.51
CA TYR A 109 10.11 18.17 1.00
C TYR A 109 10.85 16.85 1.28
N PHE A 110 10.73 16.29 2.50
CA PHE A 110 11.35 15.02 2.85
C PHE A 110 10.77 13.84 2.07
N ILE A 111 9.46 13.79 1.83
CA ILE A 111 8.88 12.75 0.97
C ILE A 111 9.44 12.84 -0.45
N ARG A 112 9.56 14.06 -0.99
CA ARG A 112 10.15 14.28 -2.31
C ARG A 112 11.61 13.83 -2.38
N GLN A 113 12.41 14.11 -1.35
CA GLN A 113 13.78 13.60 -1.21
C GLN A 113 13.82 12.07 -1.23
N LEU A 114 12.93 11.42 -0.48
CA LEU A 114 12.86 9.97 -0.42
C LEU A 114 12.41 9.34 -1.75
N SER A 115 11.53 10.01 -2.50
CA SER A 115 11.13 9.52 -3.84
C SER A 115 12.24 9.57 -4.89
N GLN A 116 13.34 10.27 -4.61
CA GLN A 116 14.53 10.30 -5.47
C GLN A 116 15.55 9.21 -5.10
N CYS A 117 15.25 8.37 -4.11
CA CYS A 117 16.10 7.24 -3.81
C CYS A 117 16.04 6.19 -4.93
N GLU A 118 17.19 5.90 -5.53
CA GLU A 118 17.32 4.82 -6.50
C GLU A 118 17.49 3.46 -5.79
N SER A 119 17.01 2.40 -6.43
CA SER A 119 17.08 1.03 -5.90
C SER A 119 18.53 0.53 -5.74
N SER A 120 19.49 1.09 -6.46
CA SER A 120 20.93 0.80 -6.39
C SER A 120 21.61 1.33 -5.13
N GLU A 121 21.03 2.32 -4.43
CA GLU A 121 21.58 2.96 -3.21
C GLU A 121 20.79 2.60 -1.94
N THR A 122 20.13 1.43 -1.93
CA THR A 122 19.08 1.05 -0.97
C THR A 122 19.51 1.22 0.49
N HIS A 123 20.75 0.88 0.83
CA HIS A 123 21.20 0.91 2.24
C HIS A 123 21.37 2.34 2.77
N ASN A 124 21.95 3.24 1.96
CA ASN A 124 22.14 4.64 2.34
C ASN A 124 20.79 5.37 2.41
N CYS A 125 19.92 5.14 1.41
CA CYS A 125 18.58 5.71 1.42
C CYS A 125 17.76 5.26 2.65
N LEU A 126 17.79 3.96 2.99
CA LEU A 126 17.01 3.44 4.10
C LEU A 126 17.45 4.05 5.45
N GLU A 127 18.75 4.17 5.69
CA GLU A 127 19.25 4.81 6.91
C GLU A 127 18.91 6.29 6.96
N LYS A 128 18.99 7.00 5.81
CA LYS A 128 18.52 8.39 5.68
C LYS A 128 17.03 8.49 6.02
N ALA A 129 16.20 7.61 5.47
CA ALA A 129 14.76 7.57 5.69
C ALA A 129 14.39 7.31 7.16
N LYS A 130 15.05 6.33 7.81
CA LYS A 130 14.84 6.04 9.23
C LYS A 130 15.16 7.24 10.10
N ARG A 131 16.29 7.92 9.85
CA ARG A 131 16.67 9.13 10.59
C ARG A 131 15.62 10.22 10.40
N LEU A 132 15.18 10.48 9.17
CA LEU A 132 14.12 11.46 8.92
C LEU A 132 12.85 11.14 9.72
N TYR A 133 12.40 9.89 9.71
CA TYR A 133 11.19 9.48 10.43
C TYR A 133 11.30 9.64 11.96
N LEU A 134 12.51 9.48 12.54
CA LEU A 134 12.73 9.48 13.98
C LEU A 134 13.16 10.84 14.55
N ASP A 135 13.91 11.63 13.77
CA ASP A 135 14.51 12.89 14.21
C ASP A 135 13.46 14.00 14.40
N TYR A 136 12.29 13.87 13.76
CA TYR A 136 11.26 14.92 13.76
C TYR A 136 9.87 14.40 14.10
N GLU A 137 9.05 15.30 14.64
CA GLU A 137 7.63 15.04 14.81
C GLU A 137 6.91 15.24 13.47
N HIS A 138 6.22 14.20 13.01
CA HIS A 138 5.53 14.16 11.74
C HIS A 138 4.02 14.01 11.89
N ALA A 139 3.30 14.67 10.99
CA ALA A 139 1.87 14.42 10.81
C ALA A 139 1.63 12.97 10.33
N ILE A 140 0.41 12.47 10.54
CA ILE A 140 0.06 11.11 10.12
C ILE A 140 0.09 10.97 8.59
N LYS A 141 -0.27 12.04 7.88
CA LYS A 141 -0.13 12.14 6.42
C LYS A 141 1.29 11.79 5.96
N PHE A 142 2.31 12.43 6.54
CA PHE A 142 3.70 12.10 6.24
C PHE A 142 4.01 10.63 6.49
N LYS A 143 3.57 10.06 7.62
CA LYS A 143 3.82 8.65 7.93
C LYS A 143 3.20 7.72 6.88
N ALA A 144 2.01 8.04 6.39
CA ALA A 144 1.34 7.29 5.32
C ALA A 144 2.09 7.41 3.99
N ASP A 145 2.43 8.64 3.59
CA ASP A 145 3.18 8.91 2.36
C ASP A 145 4.58 8.27 2.42
N PHE A 146 5.23 8.27 3.59
CA PHE A 146 6.53 7.62 3.81
C PHE A 146 6.48 6.12 3.52
N VAL A 147 5.47 5.40 4.02
CA VAL A 147 5.32 3.97 3.72
C VAL A 147 5.04 3.77 2.24
N LYS A 148 4.17 4.59 1.66
CA LYS A 148 3.82 4.53 0.23
C LYS A 148 5.04 4.77 -0.68
N THR A 149 5.94 5.66 -0.31
CA THR A 149 7.15 5.97 -1.08
C THR A 149 8.19 4.86 -1.02
N LEU A 150 8.31 4.15 0.11
CA LEU A 150 9.37 3.16 0.29
C LEU A 150 8.95 1.73 0.00
N TYR A 151 7.67 1.38 0.17
CA TYR A 151 7.18 0.02 -0.04
C TYR A 151 6.56 -0.14 -1.44
N PRO A 152 6.82 -1.24 -2.16
CA PRO A 152 7.64 -2.39 -1.77
C PRO A 152 9.11 -2.31 -2.22
N GLU A 153 9.51 -1.22 -2.89
CA GLU A 153 10.77 -1.13 -3.64
C GLU A 153 12.02 -1.10 -2.75
N ILE A 154 11.95 -0.40 -1.61
CA ILE A 154 13.08 -0.17 -0.71
C ILE A 154 12.94 -0.99 0.58
N ILE A 155 11.71 -1.15 1.08
CA ILE A 155 11.42 -1.85 2.33
C ILE A 155 10.53 -3.07 2.13
N ASN A 156 10.81 -4.14 2.87
CA ASN A 156 9.97 -5.34 2.89
C ASN A 156 8.76 -5.18 3.83
N LEU A 157 7.85 -6.16 3.80
CA LEU A 157 6.62 -6.15 4.59
C LEU A 157 6.85 -6.03 6.11
N LYS A 158 7.92 -6.63 6.65
CA LYS A 158 8.23 -6.55 8.08
C LYS A 158 8.53 -5.12 8.49
N LEU A 159 9.40 -4.45 7.74
CA LEU A 159 9.79 -3.07 8.03
C LEU A 159 8.67 -2.09 7.68
N ALA A 160 7.92 -2.33 6.62
CA ALA A 160 6.73 -1.55 6.28
C ALA A 160 5.72 -1.55 7.44
N TRP A 161 5.48 -2.72 8.07
CA TRP A 161 4.63 -2.79 9.25
C TRP A 161 5.12 -1.94 10.42
N GLU A 162 6.43 -1.85 10.67
CA GLU A 162 6.99 -1.02 11.75
C GLU A 162 6.59 0.45 11.58
N PHE A 163 6.58 0.96 10.34
CA PHE A 163 6.17 2.32 10.02
C PHE A 163 4.64 2.51 9.88
N THR A 164 3.92 1.47 9.48
CA THR A 164 2.45 1.47 9.39
C THR A 164 1.78 1.39 10.75
N LYS A 165 2.38 0.69 11.73
CA LYS A 165 1.78 0.44 13.05
C LYS A 165 1.31 1.73 13.75
N PRO A 166 2.10 2.83 13.82
CA PRO A 166 1.63 4.08 14.42
C PRO A 166 0.41 4.69 13.74
N ILE A 167 0.26 4.50 12.42
CA ILE A 167 -0.91 4.96 11.66
C ILE A 167 -2.13 4.11 12.04
N ALA A 168 -1.96 2.78 12.02
CA ALA A 168 -3.01 1.83 12.31
C ALA A 168 -3.54 1.92 13.75
N MET A 169 -2.71 2.37 14.69
CA MET A 169 -3.09 2.58 16.10
C MET A 169 -3.69 3.96 16.39
N SER A 170 -3.64 4.90 15.44
CA SER A 170 -4.08 6.27 15.64
C SER A 170 -5.59 6.43 15.43
N LYS A 171 -6.20 7.37 16.16
CA LYS A 171 -7.58 7.82 15.93
C LYS A 171 -7.81 8.40 14.53
N TYR A 172 -6.76 8.92 13.89
CA TYR A 172 -6.83 9.44 12.52
C TYR A 172 -6.52 8.36 11.46
N GLY A 173 -6.36 7.10 11.88
CA GLY A 173 -6.04 5.99 10.97
C GLY A 173 -7.12 5.76 9.91
N GLU A 174 -8.38 6.11 10.17
CA GLU A 174 -9.50 5.91 9.23
C GLU A 174 -9.24 6.50 7.84
N PHE A 175 -8.63 7.68 7.78
CA PHE A 175 -8.35 8.42 6.55
C PHE A 175 -7.26 7.77 5.70
N TYR A 176 -6.45 6.88 6.27
CA TYR A 176 -5.26 6.33 5.60
C TYR A 176 -5.28 4.81 5.45
N CYS A 177 -5.83 4.08 6.42
CA CYS A 177 -5.74 2.63 6.46
C CYS A 177 -6.40 1.93 5.26
N HIS A 178 -7.39 2.55 4.63
CA HIS A 178 -8.09 1.98 3.47
C HIS A 178 -7.32 2.14 2.15
N HIS A 179 -6.25 2.94 2.11
CA HIS A 179 -5.44 3.16 0.92
C HIS A 179 -4.32 2.13 0.80
N SER A 180 -4.03 1.69 -0.43
CA SER A 180 -2.84 0.91 -0.73
C SER A 180 -1.58 1.79 -0.66
N PRO A 181 -0.45 1.29 -0.11
CA PRO A 181 -0.21 -0.10 0.33
C PRO A 181 -0.59 -0.40 1.79
N LEU A 182 -1.10 0.58 2.54
CA LEU A 182 -1.36 0.43 3.98
C LEU A 182 -2.39 -0.65 4.27
N ASN A 183 -3.49 -0.70 3.52
CA ASN A 183 -4.52 -1.74 3.67
C ASN A 183 -3.92 -3.15 3.55
N ASP A 184 -3.11 -3.40 2.53
CA ASP A 184 -2.49 -4.69 2.25
C ASP A 184 -1.52 -5.09 3.36
N ILE A 185 -0.72 -4.14 3.85
CA ILE A 185 0.21 -4.35 4.96
C ILE A 185 -0.55 -4.70 6.25
N ILE A 186 -1.59 -3.95 6.58
CA ILE A 186 -2.38 -4.16 7.80
C ILE A 186 -3.14 -5.48 7.72
N ILE A 187 -3.80 -5.77 6.60
CA ILE A 187 -4.54 -7.03 6.41
C ILE A 187 -3.59 -8.23 6.48
N SER A 188 -2.43 -8.16 5.81
CA SER A 188 -1.40 -9.20 5.90
C SER A 188 -0.94 -9.44 7.35
N ARG A 189 -0.80 -8.36 8.13
CA ARG A 189 -0.47 -8.47 9.55
C ARG A 189 -1.58 -9.10 10.37
N LEU A 190 -2.84 -8.72 10.14
CA LEU A 190 -4.01 -9.28 10.85
C LEU A 190 -4.20 -10.78 10.55
N LEU A 191 -3.87 -11.23 9.33
CA LEU A 191 -3.92 -12.63 8.94
C LEU A 191 -2.81 -13.47 9.60
N THR A 192 -1.65 -12.88 9.86
CA THR A 192 -0.47 -13.59 10.39
C THR A 192 -0.33 -13.48 11.91
N VAL A 193 -0.80 -12.40 12.53
CA VAL A 193 -0.63 -12.12 13.97
C VAL A 193 -1.96 -11.73 14.60
N GLN A 194 -2.51 -12.65 15.42
CA GLN A 194 -3.86 -12.55 15.97
C GLN A 194 -4.06 -11.38 16.97
N ASP A 195 -2.99 -10.92 17.61
CA ASP A 195 -3.01 -9.94 18.71
C ASP A 195 -2.54 -8.53 18.31
N THR A 196 -2.69 -8.22 17.02
CA THR A 196 -2.30 -6.92 16.49
C THR A 196 -3.29 -5.85 16.96
N LYS A 197 -2.84 -4.94 17.83
CA LYS A 197 -3.61 -3.76 18.23
C LYS A 197 -3.76 -2.80 17.04
N VAL A 198 -4.99 -2.65 16.54
CA VAL A 198 -5.38 -1.70 15.48
C VAL A 198 -6.56 -0.90 16.01
N HIS A 199 -6.59 0.40 15.73
CA HIS A 199 -7.66 1.30 16.14
C HIS A 199 -9.00 0.89 15.49
N PRO A 200 -10.15 0.95 16.19
CA PRO A 200 -11.44 0.57 15.63
C PRO A 200 -11.80 1.30 14.32
N ASP A 201 -11.52 2.60 14.22
CA ASP A 201 -11.84 3.37 13.01
C ASP A 201 -10.99 2.96 11.80
N CYS A 202 -9.71 2.62 12.04
CA CYS A 202 -8.85 2.02 11.03
C CYS A 202 -9.37 0.63 10.61
N LEU A 203 -9.79 -0.22 11.56
CA LEU A 203 -10.40 -1.51 11.22
C LEU A 203 -11.67 -1.33 10.37
N LYS A 204 -12.54 -0.39 10.76
CA LYS A 204 -13.77 -0.10 10.03
C LYS A 204 -13.50 0.33 8.59
N SER A 205 -12.48 1.17 8.36
CA SER A 205 -12.12 1.61 7.01
C SER A 205 -11.51 0.49 6.15
N LEU A 206 -10.98 -0.58 6.75
CA LEU A 206 -10.49 -1.77 6.04
C LEU A 206 -11.61 -2.70 5.55
N LYS A 207 -12.86 -2.55 6.02
CA LYS A 207 -13.97 -3.44 5.68
C LYS A 207 -14.12 -3.68 4.16
N PRO A 208 -14.14 -2.66 3.28
CA PRO A 208 -14.27 -2.88 1.84
C PRO A 208 -13.14 -3.73 1.27
N ALA A 209 -11.89 -3.44 1.65
CA ALA A 209 -10.72 -4.16 1.16
C ALA A 209 -10.70 -5.63 1.65
N ILE A 210 -11.12 -5.90 2.89
CA ILE A 210 -11.21 -7.28 3.41
C ILE A 210 -12.29 -8.07 2.67
N ILE A 211 -13.46 -7.47 2.41
CA ILE A 211 -14.56 -8.12 1.70
C ILE A 211 -14.17 -8.38 0.24
N GLU A 212 -13.62 -7.38 -0.45
CA GLU A 212 -13.15 -7.53 -1.83
C GLU A 212 -12.04 -8.57 -1.93
N GLY A 213 -11.08 -8.55 -1.00
CA GLY A 213 -10.04 -9.56 -0.89
C GLY A 213 -10.64 -10.95 -0.72
N TYR A 214 -11.64 -11.12 0.15
CA TYR A 214 -12.30 -12.42 0.35
C TYR A 214 -12.98 -12.94 -0.93
N LEU A 215 -13.69 -12.06 -1.66
CA LEU A 215 -14.41 -12.42 -2.88
C LEU A 215 -13.51 -12.70 -4.10
N SER A 216 -12.27 -12.18 -4.08
CA SER A 216 -11.31 -12.28 -5.20
C SER A 216 -10.10 -13.20 -4.89
N SER A 217 -10.02 -13.72 -3.68
CA SER A 217 -8.94 -14.63 -3.25
C SER A 217 -9.24 -16.07 -3.60
N ASP A 218 -8.17 -16.86 -3.71
CA ASP A 218 -8.27 -18.31 -3.83
C ASP A 218 -8.79 -18.93 -2.51
N PRO A 219 -9.43 -20.12 -2.54
CA PRO A 219 -10.06 -20.71 -1.35
C PRO A 219 -9.17 -20.85 -0.11
N SER A 220 -7.85 -21.02 -0.29
CA SER A 220 -6.89 -21.10 0.81
C SER A 220 -6.69 -19.78 1.54
N HIS A 221 -6.67 -18.66 0.79
CA HIS A 221 -6.51 -17.30 1.33
C HIS A 221 -7.85 -16.73 1.83
N SER A 222 -8.96 -17.06 1.17
CA SER A 222 -10.29 -16.55 1.53
C SER A 222 -10.71 -16.96 2.94
N LYS A 223 -10.33 -18.17 3.41
CA LYS A 223 -10.63 -18.62 4.79
C LYS A 223 -10.09 -17.70 5.87
N GLY A 224 -8.89 -17.15 5.68
CA GLY A 224 -8.30 -16.19 6.63
C GLY A 224 -9.07 -14.88 6.66
N LEU A 225 -9.43 -14.36 5.49
CA LEU A 225 -10.19 -13.11 5.36
C LEU A 225 -11.61 -13.23 5.92
N TYR A 226 -12.31 -14.34 5.68
CA TYR A 226 -13.63 -14.57 6.27
C TYR A 226 -13.58 -14.62 7.80
N LYS A 227 -12.52 -15.22 8.39
CA LYS A 227 -12.31 -15.17 9.84
C LYS A 227 -12.16 -13.75 10.36
N LEU A 228 -11.49 -12.85 9.63
CA LEU A 228 -11.40 -11.44 9.99
C LEU A 228 -12.76 -10.75 9.90
N ILE A 229 -13.54 -11.04 8.85
CA ILE A 229 -14.91 -10.51 8.68
C ILE A 229 -15.76 -10.85 9.90
N VAL A 230 -15.76 -12.12 10.32
CA VAL A 230 -16.49 -12.57 11.51
C VAL A 230 -15.94 -11.93 12.78
N LYS A 231 -14.61 -11.96 12.97
CA LYS A 231 -13.95 -11.41 14.17
C LYS A 231 -14.29 -9.94 14.42
N PHE A 232 -14.38 -9.14 13.36
CA PHE A 232 -14.65 -7.71 13.45
C PHE A 232 -16.11 -7.33 13.25
N GLY A 233 -17.01 -8.31 13.10
CA GLY A 233 -18.44 -8.05 12.90
C GLY A 233 -18.74 -7.34 11.56
N PHE A 234 -17.92 -7.56 10.53
CA PHE A 234 -18.15 -7.02 9.18
C PHE A 234 -19.13 -7.85 8.35
N GLN A 235 -19.78 -8.83 8.97
CA GLN A 235 -20.72 -9.72 8.33
C GLN A 235 -21.92 -8.93 7.79
N GLU A 236 -22.31 -9.28 6.58
CA GLU A 236 -23.51 -8.81 5.93
C GLU A 236 -24.31 -10.03 5.48
N LYS A 237 -25.64 -9.92 5.46
CA LYS A 237 -26.52 -11.06 5.12
C LYS A 237 -26.16 -11.68 3.78
N GLU A 238 -25.84 -10.86 2.78
CA GLU A 238 -25.43 -11.31 1.45
C GLU A 238 -24.10 -12.08 1.48
N LEU A 239 -23.16 -11.62 2.30
CA LEU A 239 -21.84 -12.23 2.42
C LEU A 239 -21.90 -13.58 3.15
N ASP A 240 -22.69 -13.68 4.21
CA ASP A 240 -22.92 -14.95 4.90
C ASP A 240 -23.65 -15.96 3.99
N GLN A 241 -24.56 -15.47 3.15
CA GLN A 241 -25.24 -16.27 2.15
C GLN A 241 -24.28 -16.76 1.05
N TYR A 242 -23.35 -15.91 0.62
CA TYR A 242 -22.25 -16.31 -0.27
C TYR A 242 -21.38 -17.40 0.36
N GLU A 243 -20.88 -17.20 1.59
CA GLU A 243 -20.03 -18.20 2.28
C GLU A 243 -20.76 -19.53 2.46
N LYS A 244 -22.02 -19.52 2.92
CA LYS A 244 -22.82 -20.76 3.05
C LYS A 244 -22.99 -21.49 1.72
N THR A 245 -23.17 -20.74 0.64
CA THR A 245 -23.29 -21.30 -0.71
C THR A 245 -21.96 -21.91 -1.15
N VAL A 246 -20.83 -21.21 -0.95
CA VAL A 246 -19.49 -21.73 -1.24
C VAL A 246 -19.21 -22.99 -0.43
N GLN A 247 -19.48 -23.00 0.87
CA GLN A 247 -19.29 -24.19 1.72
C GLN A 247 -20.17 -25.37 1.29
N PHE A 248 -21.40 -25.12 0.83
CA PHE A 248 -22.25 -26.16 0.26
C PHE A 248 -21.65 -26.73 -1.03
N LEU A 249 -21.20 -25.87 -1.94
CA LEU A 249 -20.58 -26.26 -3.21
C LEU A 249 -19.21 -26.93 -3.05
N GLN A 250 -18.56 -26.73 -1.89
CA GLN A 250 -17.37 -27.47 -1.47
C GLN A 250 -17.72 -28.80 -0.75
N GLY A 251 -19.00 -29.08 -0.51
CA GLY A 251 -19.45 -30.26 0.24
C GLY A 251 -19.15 -30.20 1.74
N HIS A 252 -18.72 -29.05 2.27
CA HIS A 252 -18.46 -28.82 3.69
C HIS A 252 -19.76 -28.58 4.49
N LEU A 253 -20.77 -27.96 3.87
CA LEU A 253 -22.08 -27.72 4.46
C LEU A 253 -23.13 -28.66 3.86
N LYS A 254 -23.90 -29.34 4.72
CA LYS A 254 -24.96 -30.29 4.30
C LYS A 254 -26.37 -29.74 4.45
N ASP A 255 -26.52 -28.51 4.92
CA ASP A 255 -27.82 -27.90 5.15
C ASP A 255 -28.51 -27.56 3.82
N LEU A 256 -29.50 -28.38 3.47
CA LEU A 256 -30.32 -28.20 2.26
C LEU A 256 -31.30 -27.04 2.39
N ASN A 257 -31.64 -26.62 3.61
CA ASN A 257 -32.63 -25.56 3.82
C ASN A 257 -32.12 -24.22 3.28
N HIS A 258 -30.80 -23.99 3.38
CA HIS A 258 -30.15 -22.83 2.77
C HIS A 258 -30.46 -22.72 1.28
N LEU A 259 -30.18 -23.77 0.49
CA LEU A 259 -30.44 -23.75 -0.95
C LEU A 259 -31.94 -23.73 -1.28
N LYS A 260 -32.78 -24.43 -0.51
CA LYS A 260 -34.23 -24.39 -0.68
C LYS A 260 -34.76 -22.96 -0.51
N ASN A 261 -34.34 -22.25 0.53
CA ASN A 261 -34.74 -20.87 0.75
C ASN A 261 -34.23 -19.96 -0.37
N LEU A 262 -32.98 -20.17 -0.81
CA LEU A 262 -32.40 -19.45 -1.94
C LEU A 262 -33.16 -19.67 -3.26
N SER A 263 -33.73 -20.86 -3.47
CA SER A 263 -34.52 -21.17 -4.68
C SER A 263 -35.79 -20.32 -4.81
N LEU A 264 -36.26 -19.74 -3.70
CA LEU A 264 -37.41 -18.83 -3.69
C LEU A 264 -37.01 -17.37 -4.00
N GLN A 265 -35.72 -17.05 -4.05
CA GLN A 265 -35.20 -15.68 -4.12
C GLN A 265 -34.35 -15.48 -5.39
N ILE A 266 -35.02 -15.32 -6.53
CA ILE A 266 -34.39 -15.23 -7.87
C ILE A 266 -33.33 -14.13 -7.94
N GLU A 267 -33.63 -12.94 -7.42
CA GLU A 267 -32.71 -11.81 -7.44
C GLU A 267 -31.43 -12.09 -6.66
N GLN A 268 -31.55 -12.75 -5.50
CA GLN A 268 -30.41 -13.13 -4.69
C GLN A 268 -29.55 -14.22 -5.36
N ARG A 269 -30.17 -15.18 -6.06
CA ARG A 269 -29.41 -16.15 -6.87
C ARG A 269 -28.60 -15.46 -7.96
N ASN A 270 -29.21 -14.50 -8.65
CA ASN A 270 -28.51 -13.73 -9.68
C ASN A 270 -27.37 -12.89 -9.08
N ASN A 271 -27.55 -12.31 -7.89
CA ASN A 271 -26.48 -11.61 -7.19
C ASN A 271 -25.33 -12.56 -6.79
N LEU A 272 -25.65 -13.74 -6.25
CA LEU A 272 -24.66 -14.77 -5.92
C LEU A 272 -23.88 -15.22 -7.16
N VAL A 273 -24.53 -15.40 -8.30
CA VAL A 273 -23.85 -15.72 -9.57
C VAL A 273 -22.88 -14.61 -9.96
N LYS A 274 -23.28 -13.34 -9.83
CA LYS A 274 -22.38 -12.19 -10.09
C LYS A 274 -21.18 -12.18 -9.15
N GLN A 275 -21.38 -12.50 -7.86
CA GLN A 275 -20.31 -12.59 -6.88
C GLN A 275 -19.36 -13.77 -7.16
N LEU A 276 -19.91 -14.97 -7.41
CA LEU A 276 -19.12 -16.17 -7.74
C LEU A 276 -18.28 -15.98 -9.00
N LYS A 277 -18.78 -15.22 -9.98
CA LYS A 277 -18.03 -14.89 -11.20
C LYS A 277 -16.77 -14.03 -10.95
N LYS A 278 -16.69 -13.32 -9.82
CA LYS A 278 -15.49 -12.58 -9.40
C LYS A 278 -14.42 -13.49 -8.79
N SER A 279 -14.80 -14.70 -8.37
CA SER A 279 -13.87 -15.66 -7.80
C SER A 279 -12.89 -16.15 -8.87
N PRO A 280 -11.59 -16.26 -8.56
CA PRO A 280 -10.60 -16.86 -9.47
C PRO A 280 -10.89 -18.33 -9.78
N TYR A 281 -11.51 -19.05 -8.83
CA TYR A 281 -11.90 -20.46 -8.95
C TYR A 281 -13.33 -20.64 -8.47
N LEU A 282 -14.13 -21.39 -9.23
CA LEU A 282 -15.49 -21.73 -8.82
C LEU A 282 -15.49 -22.95 -7.89
N PRO A 283 -16.22 -22.92 -6.76
CA PRO A 283 -16.23 -24.01 -5.78
C PRO A 283 -16.90 -25.28 -6.34
N ASP A 284 -16.16 -26.36 -6.47
CA ASP A 284 -16.56 -27.46 -7.35
C ASP A 284 -16.33 -28.86 -6.76
N ASP A 285 -16.03 -28.95 -5.47
CA ASP A 285 -15.75 -30.22 -4.81
C ASP A 285 -16.95 -31.18 -4.82
N ILE A 286 -18.18 -30.66 -4.93
CA ILE A 286 -19.38 -31.49 -5.11
C ILE A 286 -19.38 -32.33 -6.40
N PHE A 287 -18.54 -31.99 -7.39
CA PHE A 287 -18.41 -32.76 -8.62
C PHE A 287 -17.42 -33.91 -8.49
N LYS A 288 -16.52 -33.86 -7.49
CA LYS A 288 -15.51 -34.90 -7.29
C LYS A 288 -16.17 -36.26 -7.09
N LYS A 289 -15.47 -37.31 -7.55
CA LYS A 289 -15.89 -38.72 -7.40
C LYS A 289 -17.25 -39.00 -8.04
N THR A 290 -17.34 -38.81 -9.36
CA THR A 290 -18.53 -38.99 -10.21
C THR A 290 -19.27 -40.35 -10.12
N ARG A 291 -18.66 -41.34 -9.46
CA ARG A 291 -19.24 -42.67 -9.20
C ARG A 291 -19.94 -42.76 -7.83
N ASP A 292 -19.75 -41.79 -6.94
CA ASP A 292 -20.41 -41.72 -5.63
C ASP A 292 -21.86 -41.24 -5.78
N SER A 293 -22.81 -42.02 -5.26
CA SER A 293 -24.23 -41.65 -5.22
C SER A 293 -24.48 -40.35 -4.44
N LYS A 294 -23.58 -40.01 -3.51
CA LYS A 294 -23.63 -38.73 -2.79
C LYS A 294 -23.34 -37.55 -3.71
N ALA A 295 -22.29 -37.61 -4.53
CA ALA A 295 -21.96 -36.54 -5.48
C ALA A 295 -23.14 -36.30 -6.45
N GLN A 296 -23.73 -37.37 -6.97
CA GLN A 296 -24.92 -37.27 -7.83
C GLN A 296 -26.10 -36.60 -7.12
N SER A 297 -26.31 -36.90 -5.84
CA SER A 297 -27.38 -36.30 -5.03
C SER A 297 -27.16 -34.82 -4.81
N TYR A 298 -25.94 -34.40 -4.43
CA TYR A 298 -25.60 -32.98 -4.26
C TYR A 298 -25.82 -32.19 -5.56
N VAL A 299 -25.38 -32.74 -6.68
CA VAL A 299 -25.50 -32.04 -7.97
C VAL A 299 -26.96 -31.91 -8.41
N ARG A 300 -27.80 -32.92 -8.18
CA ARG A 300 -29.26 -32.82 -8.40
C ARG A 300 -29.92 -31.78 -7.50
N ILE A 301 -29.45 -31.65 -6.26
CA ILE A 301 -29.93 -30.60 -5.34
C ILE A 301 -29.56 -29.21 -5.88
N VAL A 302 -28.33 -29.03 -6.35
CA VAL A 302 -27.89 -27.76 -6.95
C VAL A 302 -28.67 -27.47 -8.23
N GLU A 303 -28.85 -28.44 -9.12
CA GLU A 303 -29.68 -28.31 -10.31
C GLU A 303 -31.10 -27.84 -9.96
N ARG A 304 -31.69 -28.43 -8.92
CA ARG A 304 -33.06 -28.12 -8.52
C ARG A 304 -33.23 -26.73 -7.91
N TYR A 305 -32.28 -26.30 -7.10
CA TYR A 305 -32.44 -25.11 -6.24
C TYR A 305 -31.56 -23.92 -6.62
N PHE A 306 -30.47 -24.16 -7.37
CA PHE A 306 -29.56 -23.14 -7.87
C PHE A 306 -28.98 -23.50 -9.26
N PRO A 307 -29.83 -23.76 -10.28
CA PRO A 307 -29.40 -24.19 -11.62
C PRO A 307 -28.46 -23.18 -12.31
N GLU A 308 -28.58 -21.90 -11.97
CA GLU A 308 -27.73 -20.83 -12.52
C GLU A 308 -26.25 -21.06 -12.20
N TYR A 309 -25.93 -21.75 -11.10
CA TYR A 309 -24.56 -22.13 -10.78
C TYR A 309 -23.98 -23.16 -11.76
N LEU A 310 -24.76 -24.21 -12.09
CA LEU A 310 -24.31 -25.23 -13.07
C LEU A 310 -24.10 -24.60 -14.45
N LYS A 311 -24.96 -23.65 -14.83
CA LYS A 311 -24.79 -22.85 -16.04
C LYS A 311 -23.47 -22.06 -15.98
N LEU A 312 -23.27 -21.25 -14.95
CA LEU A 312 -22.04 -20.45 -14.75
C LEU A 312 -20.79 -21.33 -14.84
N TYR A 313 -20.79 -22.45 -14.11
CA TYR A 313 -19.64 -23.35 -14.05
C TYR A 313 -19.36 -24.01 -15.41
N SER A 314 -20.39 -24.53 -16.09
CA SER A 314 -20.24 -25.17 -17.39
C SER A 314 -19.78 -24.19 -18.48
N GLU A 315 -20.31 -22.97 -18.49
CA GLU A 315 -19.89 -21.92 -19.44
C GLU A 315 -18.44 -21.51 -19.18
N THR A 316 -18.08 -21.28 -17.92
CA THR A 316 -16.70 -20.92 -17.52
C THR A 316 -15.71 -22.02 -17.90
N CYS A 317 -16.07 -23.29 -17.71
CA CYS A 317 -15.23 -24.39 -18.17
C CYS A 317 -15.07 -24.41 -19.69
N LEU A 318 -16.17 -24.31 -20.44
CA LEU A 318 -16.12 -24.36 -21.90
C LEU A 318 -15.30 -23.19 -22.47
N ASP A 319 -15.38 -22.02 -21.86
CA ASP A 319 -14.57 -20.86 -22.22
C ASP A 319 -13.08 -21.13 -21.97
N TYR A 320 -12.72 -21.74 -20.83
CA TYR A 320 -11.35 -22.18 -20.53
C TYR A 320 -10.84 -23.22 -21.53
N LEU A 321 -11.59 -24.31 -21.75
CA LEU A 321 -11.21 -25.39 -22.67
C LEU A 321 -11.12 -24.94 -24.13
N SER A 322 -11.92 -23.95 -24.53
CA SER A 322 -11.88 -23.40 -25.89
C SER A 322 -10.68 -22.48 -26.15
N GLY A 323 -10.03 -21.96 -25.10
CA GLY A 323 -9.01 -20.92 -25.21
C GLY A 323 -9.54 -19.53 -25.60
N ASN A 324 -10.87 -19.36 -25.76
CA ASN A 324 -11.48 -18.07 -26.12
C ASN A 324 -11.34 -17.01 -25.03
N LYS A 325 -11.12 -17.43 -23.79
CA LYS A 325 -10.95 -16.54 -22.64
C LYS A 325 -9.70 -16.93 -21.86
N THR A 326 -8.90 -15.93 -21.54
CA THR A 326 -7.72 -16.10 -20.70
C THR A 326 -8.10 -15.98 -19.23
N PHE A 327 -7.50 -16.85 -18.42
CA PHE A 327 -7.68 -16.87 -16.97
C PHE A 327 -6.29 -16.75 -16.33
N PRO A 328 -5.96 -15.61 -15.71
CA PRO A 328 -4.57 -15.32 -15.29
C PRO A 328 -4.06 -16.27 -14.20
N ARG A 329 -4.97 -16.95 -13.48
CA ARG A 329 -4.64 -17.94 -12.45
C ARG A 329 -4.83 -19.40 -12.90
N GLY A 330 -4.91 -19.66 -14.21
CA GLY A 330 -5.08 -21.00 -14.75
C GLY A 330 -6.54 -21.48 -14.78
N ASN A 331 -6.78 -22.78 -14.63
CA ASN A 331 -8.11 -23.37 -14.78
C ASN A 331 -9.07 -22.92 -13.66
N PRO A 332 -10.11 -22.11 -13.95
CA PRO A 332 -11.08 -21.64 -12.96
C PRO A 332 -12.06 -22.73 -12.50
N THR A 333 -12.10 -23.88 -13.19
CA THR A 333 -13.01 -25.00 -12.97
C THR A 333 -12.26 -26.34 -12.94
N PRO A 334 -11.49 -26.62 -11.88
CA PRO A 334 -10.64 -27.82 -11.78
C PRO A 334 -11.36 -29.14 -12.06
N ASN A 335 -12.59 -29.30 -11.58
CA ASN A 335 -13.38 -30.54 -11.72
C ASN A 335 -14.33 -30.46 -12.92
N CYS A 336 -13.95 -29.76 -14.00
CA CYS A 336 -14.83 -29.63 -15.17
C CYS A 336 -15.16 -30.97 -15.82
N HIS A 337 -14.15 -31.81 -16.05
CA HIS A 337 -14.36 -33.13 -16.67
C HIS A 337 -15.30 -34.00 -15.83
N ASP A 338 -15.21 -33.89 -14.50
CA ASP A 338 -16.11 -34.59 -13.58
C ASP A 338 -17.57 -34.14 -13.72
N LEU A 339 -17.83 -32.82 -13.85
CA LEU A 339 -19.18 -32.32 -14.13
C LEU A 339 -19.73 -32.89 -15.45
N PHE A 340 -18.93 -32.90 -16.52
CA PHE A 340 -19.40 -33.43 -17.81
C PHE A 340 -19.60 -34.95 -17.78
N SER A 341 -18.80 -35.70 -17.02
CA SER A 341 -19.03 -37.13 -16.77
C SER A 341 -20.31 -37.39 -15.96
N LEU A 342 -20.59 -36.56 -14.95
CA LEU A 342 -21.86 -36.60 -14.21
C LEU A 342 -23.04 -36.29 -15.13
N ASN A 343 -22.87 -35.31 -16.02
CA ASN A 343 -23.90 -34.91 -16.97
C ASN A 343 -24.27 -36.02 -17.97
N GLU A 344 -23.34 -36.90 -18.36
CA GLU A 344 -23.67 -38.07 -19.20
C GLU A 344 -24.67 -39.02 -18.51
N LYS A 345 -24.60 -39.12 -17.18
CA LYS A 345 -25.50 -39.98 -16.39
C LYS A 345 -26.80 -39.27 -15.99
N LEU A 346 -26.71 -37.97 -15.74
CA LEU A 346 -27.77 -37.21 -15.07
C LEU A 346 -28.51 -36.23 -15.98
N ASN A 347 -27.99 -35.94 -17.18
CA ASN A 347 -28.56 -35.02 -18.16
C ASN A 347 -28.87 -33.61 -17.59
N LEU A 348 -27.91 -33.06 -16.84
CA LEU A 348 -27.98 -31.79 -16.11
C LEU A 348 -27.81 -30.54 -16.99
N LEU A 349 -27.08 -30.67 -18.11
CA LEU A 349 -26.64 -29.57 -18.95
C LEU A 349 -27.27 -29.63 -20.35
N PRO A 350 -27.50 -28.48 -21.00
CA PRO A 350 -28.05 -28.43 -22.36
C PRO A 350 -27.23 -29.22 -23.39
N LEU A 351 -27.88 -29.67 -24.47
CA LEU A 351 -27.24 -30.43 -25.55
C LEU A 351 -26.07 -29.66 -26.20
N ASN A 352 -26.22 -28.36 -26.39
CA ASN A 352 -25.16 -27.51 -26.95
C ASN A 352 -23.89 -27.53 -26.09
N SER A 353 -24.01 -27.44 -24.75
CA SER A 353 -22.86 -27.53 -23.85
C SER A 353 -22.12 -28.86 -23.98
N ARG A 354 -22.86 -29.98 -24.14
CA ARG A 354 -22.29 -31.31 -24.39
C ARG A 354 -21.52 -31.38 -25.71
N GLN A 355 -22.09 -30.84 -26.78
CA GLN A 355 -21.46 -30.83 -28.09
C GLN A 355 -20.17 -29.99 -28.08
N ARG A 356 -20.20 -28.81 -27.45
CA ARG A 356 -19.02 -27.96 -27.25
C ARG A 356 -17.94 -28.68 -26.47
N TYR A 357 -18.29 -29.33 -25.36
CA TYR A 357 -17.33 -30.08 -24.54
C TYR A 357 -16.64 -31.19 -25.35
N LYS A 358 -17.41 -32.02 -26.08
CA LYS A 358 -16.84 -33.07 -26.95
C LYS A 358 -15.92 -32.49 -28.02
N LYS A 359 -16.28 -31.35 -28.60
CA LYS A 359 -15.44 -30.65 -29.59
C LYS A 359 -14.11 -30.20 -28.98
N TYR A 360 -14.13 -29.56 -27.81
CA TYR A 360 -12.92 -29.00 -27.18
C TYR A 360 -12.02 -30.07 -26.54
N THR A 361 -12.57 -31.25 -26.20
CA THR A 361 -11.82 -32.35 -25.57
C THR A 361 -11.44 -33.47 -26.54
N LYS A 362 -11.73 -33.33 -27.85
CA LYS A 362 -11.48 -34.38 -28.86
C LYS A 362 -10.02 -34.86 -28.90
N PHE A 363 -9.07 -33.99 -28.55
CA PHE A 363 -7.64 -34.29 -28.56
C PHE A 363 -7.10 -34.82 -27.22
N MET A 364 -7.94 -34.90 -26.19
CA MET A 364 -7.59 -35.43 -24.86
C MET A 364 -7.98 -36.91 -24.70
N GLN A 365 -8.63 -37.48 -25.71
CA GLN A 365 -8.97 -38.90 -25.84
C GLN A 365 -7.94 -39.57 -26.74
#